data_AF-A0A9P9T0E2-F1
#
_entry.id   AF-A0A9P9T0E2-F1
#
_cell.length_a   1.000
_cell.length_b   1.000
_cell.length_c   1.000
_cell.angle_alpha   90.00
_cell.angle_beta   90.00
_cell.angle_gamma   90.00
#
_symmetry.space_group_name_H-M   'P 1'
#
loop_
_entity.id
_entity.type
_entity.pdbx_description
1 polymer ?
#
loop_
_entity_poly.entity_id
_entity_poly.type
_entity_poly.pdbx_seq_one_letter_code
_entity_poly.pdbx_strand_id
1 'polypeptide(L)'
;MKVSMSLAIVVFGIVGVSVASPVTPTSPLTRRQDVGIDVAGVGQCPTDCWNEAAANSSCDPNADDECLCGPFFDDVADCTSAFCNIGENLAALDFMEQACN
;
A
#
# COMPACT_ATOMS: atom_id res chain seq x y z
N MET A 1 -4.54 -21.31 64.13
CA MET A 1 -3.31 -21.96 63.62
C MET A 1 -3.69 -22.94 62.50
N LYS A 2 -3.33 -22.62 61.25
CA LYS A 2 -2.83 -23.58 60.25
C LYS A 2 -2.55 -22.81 58.97
N VAL A 3 -1.31 -22.38 58.86
CA VAL A 3 -0.65 -21.99 57.62
C VAL A 3 -0.58 -23.26 56.78
N SER A 4 -1.04 -23.22 55.54
CA SER A 4 -0.71 -24.25 54.55
C SER A 4 -0.14 -23.56 53.32
N MET A 5 1.17 -23.68 53.20
CA MET A 5 2.00 -23.21 52.10
C MET A 5 1.98 -24.21 50.93
N SER A 6 2.25 -23.67 49.73
CA SER A 6 2.85 -24.33 48.56
C SER A 6 1.94 -25.14 47.63
N LEU A 7 1.80 -24.69 46.38
CA LEU A 7 2.73 -25.08 45.31
C LEU A 7 2.62 -24.09 44.13
N ALA A 8 3.71 -23.46 43.76
CA ALA A 8 3.82 -22.70 42.52
C ALA A 8 4.05 -23.68 41.35
N ILE A 9 3.18 -23.65 40.35
CA ILE A 9 3.47 -24.23 39.04
C ILE A 9 3.26 -23.10 38.03
N VAL A 10 4.38 -22.50 37.63
CA VAL A 10 4.41 -21.53 36.54
C VAL A 10 4.49 -22.33 35.24
N VAL A 11 3.35 -22.52 34.58
CA VAL A 11 3.33 -23.01 33.20
C VAL A 11 3.42 -21.79 32.29
N PHE A 12 4.63 -21.47 31.84
CA PHE A 12 4.82 -20.57 30.71
C PHE A 12 4.33 -21.30 29.45
N GLY A 13 3.13 -20.93 29.02
CA GLY A 13 2.55 -21.38 27.76
C GLY A 13 1.70 -20.26 27.18
N ILE A 14 2.34 -19.21 26.66
CA ILE A 14 1.67 -18.28 25.77
C ILE A 14 1.43 -18.99 24.45
N VAL A 15 0.29 -19.69 24.35
CA VAL A 15 -0.27 -20.04 23.04
C VAL A 15 -0.81 -18.73 22.48
N GLY A 16 0.07 -18.01 21.77
CA GLY A 16 -0.35 -16.90 20.93
C GLY A 16 -1.31 -17.45 19.89
N VAL A 17 -2.59 -17.15 20.03
CA VAL A 17 -3.58 -17.43 19.00
C VAL A 17 -3.36 -16.37 17.93
N SER A 18 -2.56 -16.70 16.93
CA SER A 18 -2.49 -15.91 15.69
C SER A 18 -3.85 -16.06 15.01
N VAL A 19 -4.67 -14.99 15.10
CA VAL A 19 -5.80 -14.82 14.20
C VAL A 19 -5.23 -14.61 12.80
N ALA A 20 -5.00 -15.71 12.08
CA ALA A 20 -4.82 -15.66 10.64
C ALA A 20 -6.18 -15.23 10.07
N SER A 21 -6.34 -13.93 9.84
CA SER A 21 -7.42 -13.41 9.01
C SER A 21 -7.41 -14.21 7.70
N PRO A 22 -8.57 -14.64 7.18
CA PRO A 22 -8.61 -15.26 5.87
C PRO A 22 -8.05 -14.23 4.89
N VAL A 23 -6.91 -14.56 4.28
CA VAL A 23 -6.47 -13.91 3.05
C VAL A 23 -7.47 -14.35 1.99
N THR A 24 -8.57 -13.61 1.89
CA THR A 24 -9.40 -13.65 0.69
C THR A 24 -8.42 -13.40 -0.46
N PRO A 25 -8.34 -14.29 -1.46
CA PRO A 25 -7.61 -13.97 -2.67
C PRO A 25 -8.35 -12.79 -3.30
N THR A 26 -7.86 -11.58 -3.05
CA THR A 26 -8.33 -10.39 -3.75
C THR A 26 -7.96 -10.65 -5.19
N SER A 27 -8.98 -10.91 -6.01
CA SER A 27 -8.76 -11.09 -7.44
C SER A 27 -7.98 -9.87 -7.94
N PRO A 28 -6.85 -10.03 -8.64
CA PRO A 28 -6.04 -8.90 -9.10
C PRO A 28 -6.83 -7.91 -9.95
N LEU A 29 -7.95 -8.35 -10.51
CA LEU A 29 -8.87 -7.54 -11.30
C LEU A 29 -9.69 -6.52 -10.51
N THR A 30 -9.87 -6.67 -9.18
CA THR A 30 -10.60 -5.68 -8.36
C THR A 30 -9.69 -4.58 -7.81
N ARG A 31 -8.39 -4.85 -7.62
CA ARG A 31 -7.40 -3.82 -7.25
C ARG A 31 -7.17 -2.80 -8.37
N ARG A 32 -7.37 -3.20 -9.63
CA ARG A 32 -7.01 -2.42 -10.82
C ARG A 32 -7.94 -1.24 -11.15
N GLN A 33 -9.22 -1.28 -10.76
CA GLN A 33 -10.17 -0.23 -11.13
C GLN A 33 -10.04 1.06 -10.31
N ASP A 34 -9.32 1.00 -9.19
CA ASP A 34 -9.21 2.11 -8.23
C ASP A 34 -7.82 2.72 -8.18
N VAL A 35 -6.86 2.33 -9.05
CA VAL A 35 -5.47 2.77 -8.88
C VAL A 35 -5.34 4.31 -8.95
N GLY A 36 -5.96 4.95 -9.93
CA GLY A 36 -6.04 6.42 -10.00
C GLY A 36 -6.95 7.06 -8.94
N ILE A 37 -7.90 6.32 -8.35
CA ILE A 37 -8.79 6.80 -7.28
C ILE A 37 -8.09 6.74 -5.91
N ASP A 38 -7.27 5.73 -5.68
CA ASP A 38 -6.51 5.55 -4.44
C ASP A 38 -5.32 6.50 -4.35
N VAL A 39 -4.73 6.94 -5.47
CA VAL A 39 -3.73 8.03 -5.48
C VAL A 39 -4.32 9.33 -4.95
N ALA A 40 -5.61 9.58 -5.18
CA ALA A 40 -6.34 10.69 -4.56
C ALA A 40 -6.45 10.56 -3.03
N GLY A 41 -6.33 9.34 -2.50
CA GLY A 41 -6.21 9.06 -1.07
C GLY A 41 -4.83 9.31 -0.48
N VAL A 42 -3.77 9.40 -1.30
CA VAL A 42 -2.39 9.65 -0.87
C VAL A 42 -2.17 11.14 -0.54
N GLY A 43 -2.74 12.03 -1.35
CA GLY A 43 -2.63 13.47 -1.18
C GLY A 43 -2.92 14.25 -2.46
N GLN A 44 -3.10 15.57 -2.34
CA GLN A 44 -3.37 16.41 -3.50
C GLN A 44 -2.17 16.46 -4.45
N CYS A 45 -0.95 16.56 -3.92
CA CYS A 45 0.23 16.68 -4.76
C CYS A 45 0.50 15.43 -5.63
N PRO A 46 0.44 14.19 -5.08
CA PRO A 46 0.49 12.97 -5.88
C PRO A 46 -0.60 12.88 -6.94
N THR A 47 -1.81 13.36 -6.62
CA THR A 47 -2.93 13.40 -7.56
C THR A 47 -2.65 14.33 -8.74
N ASP A 48 -2.08 15.51 -8.48
CA ASP A 48 -1.72 16.46 -9.53
C ASP A 48 -0.62 15.88 -10.43
N CYS A 49 0.41 15.25 -9.83
CA CYS A 49 1.46 14.55 -10.58
C CYS A 49 0.91 13.39 -11.42
N TRP A 50 -0.02 12.61 -10.89
CA TRP A 50 -0.70 11.55 -11.62
C TRP A 50 -1.45 12.08 -12.83
N ASN A 51 -2.20 13.17 -12.65
CA ASN A 51 -2.95 13.79 -13.75
C ASN A 51 -2.03 14.38 -14.82
N GLU A 52 -0.89 14.95 -14.44
CA GLU A 52 0.11 15.46 -15.38
C GLU A 52 0.76 14.33 -16.19
N ALA A 53 1.18 13.25 -15.53
CA ALA A 53 1.67 12.05 -16.21
C ALA A 53 0.60 11.45 -17.14
N ALA A 54 -0.67 11.43 -16.70
CA ALA A 54 -1.78 10.90 -17.50
C ALA A 54 -2.09 11.77 -18.72
N ALA A 55 -1.91 13.10 -18.61
CA ALA A 55 -2.06 14.02 -19.74
C ALA A 55 -0.94 13.86 -20.78
N ASN A 56 0.26 13.43 -20.36
CA ASN A 56 1.41 13.21 -21.24
C ASN A 56 1.49 11.77 -21.77
N SER A 57 0.78 10.84 -21.13
CA SER A 57 0.71 9.44 -21.53
C SER A 57 -0.10 9.23 -22.81
N SER A 58 0.36 8.31 -23.66
CA SER A 58 -0.40 7.82 -24.82
C SER A 58 -1.19 6.53 -24.53
N CYS A 59 -1.14 6.05 -23.29
CA CYS A 59 -1.79 4.84 -22.81
C CYS A 59 -2.63 5.13 -21.55
N ASP A 60 -3.56 4.24 -21.21
CA ASP A 60 -4.37 4.37 -20.00
C ASP A 60 -3.71 3.59 -18.84
N PRO A 61 -3.09 4.27 -17.87
CA PRO A 61 -2.42 3.62 -16.74
C PRO A 61 -3.40 2.90 -15.80
N ASN A 62 -4.71 3.12 -15.91
CA ASN A 62 -5.71 2.39 -15.12
C ASN A 62 -6.18 1.10 -15.81
N ALA A 63 -5.87 0.94 -17.11
CA ALA A 63 -6.31 -0.21 -17.92
C ALA A 63 -5.15 -1.07 -18.42
N ASP A 64 -3.91 -0.55 -18.38
CA ASP A 64 -2.71 -1.18 -18.93
C ASP A 64 -1.57 -1.17 -17.90
N ASP A 65 -1.18 -2.36 -17.43
CA ASP A 65 -0.13 -2.52 -16.41
C ASP A 65 1.28 -2.18 -16.98
N GLU A 66 1.52 -2.40 -18.28
CA GLU A 66 2.81 -2.05 -18.92
C GLU A 66 2.94 -0.53 -19.08
N CYS A 67 1.82 0.16 -19.29
CA CYS A 67 1.74 1.62 -19.22
C CYS A 67 2.04 2.11 -17.81
N LEU A 68 1.25 1.65 -16.83
CA LEU A 68 1.32 2.06 -15.43
C LEU A 68 2.70 1.87 -14.82
N CYS A 69 3.26 0.67 -14.99
CA CYS A 69 4.50 0.23 -14.34
C CYS A 69 5.74 0.44 -15.20
N GLY A 70 5.59 1.12 -16.33
CA GLY A 70 6.68 1.56 -17.19
C GLY A 70 6.92 3.06 -17.02
N PRO A 71 7.00 3.83 -18.12
CA PRO A 71 7.37 5.24 -18.07
C PRO A 71 6.40 6.11 -17.27
N PHE A 72 5.13 5.71 -17.14
CA PHE A 72 4.16 6.44 -16.34
C PHE A 72 4.55 6.47 -14.85
N PHE A 73 5.02 5.34 -14.31
CA PHE A 73 5.51 5.28 -12.93
C PHE A 73 6.65 6.27 -12.71
N ASP A 74 7.60 6.30 -13.63
CA ASP A 74 8.78 7.17 -13.56
C ASP A 74 8.36 8.64 -13.59
N ASP A 75 7.42 9.02 -14.46
CA ASP A 75 6.90 10.39 -14.54
C ASP A 75 6.22 10.84 -13.24
N VAL A 76 5.43 9.96 -12.61
CA VAL A 76 4.79 10.24 -11.31
C VAL A 76 5.83 10.29 -10.18
N ALA A 77 6.81 9.39 -10.18
CA ALA A 77 7.88 9.35 -9.19
C ALA A 77 8.76 10.61 -9.26
N ASP A 78 9.14 11.05 -10.47
CA ASP A 78 9.92 12.25 -10.71
C ASP A 78 9.14 13.49 -10.28
N CYS A 79 7.88 13.62 -10.68
CA CYS A 79 7.03 14.75 -10.27
C CYS A 79 6.87 14.81 -8.74
N THR A 80 6.53 13.69 -8.11
CA THR A 80 6.29 13.66 -6.67
C THR A 80 7.56 13.93 -5.87
N SER A 81 8.72 13.46 -6.34
CA SER A 81 10.01 13.72 -5.67
C SER A 81 10.46 15.18 -5.80
N ALA A 82 10.07 15.86 -6.89
CA ALA A 82 10.42 17.25 -7.14
C ALA A 82 9.49 18.25 -6.43
N PHE A 83 8.18 17.95 -6.36
CA PHE A 83 7.17 18.93 -5.96
C PHE A 83 6.40 18.57 -4.69
N CYS A 84 6.31 17.28 -4.32
CA CYS A 84 5.58 16.87 -3.14
C CYS A 84 6.47 16.82 -1.90
N ASN A 85 5.83 16.86 -0.73
CA ASN A 85 6.56 16.63 0.51
C ASN A 85 6.99 15.15 0.62
N ILE A 86 7.98 14.87 1.47
CA ILE A 86 8.55 13.52 1.65
C ILE A 86 7.48 12.48 2.01
N GLY A 87 6.48 12.82 2.81
CA GLY A 87 5.43 11.88 3.20
C GLY A 87 4.53 11.52 2.02
N GLU A 88 4.14 12.50 1.22
CA GLU A 88 3.35 12.30 0.00
C GLU A 88 4.12 11.53 -1.07
N ASN A 89 5.41 11.84 -1.27
CA ASN A 89 6.26 11.09 -2.20
C ASN A 89 6.39 9.62 -1.79
N LEU A 90 6.73 9.35 -0.53
CA LEU A 90 6.88 7.97 -0.05
C LEU A 90 5.56 7.18 -0.13
N ALA A 91 4.44 7.82 0.19
CA ALA A 91 3.14 7.18 0.11
C ALA A 91 2.71 6.93 -1.35
N ALA A 92 3.07 7.82 -2.30
CA ALA A 92 2.84 7.59 -3.72
C ALA A 92 3.70 6.43 -4.26
N LEU A 93 4.97 6.37 -3.88
CA LEU A 93 5.87 5.28 -4.27
C LEU A 93 5.42 3.92 -3.70
N ASP A 94 5.06 3.86 -2.42
CA ASP A 94 4.54 2.63 -1.79
C ASP A 94 3.27 2.14 -2.48
N PHE A 95 2.36 3.07 -2.80
CA PHE A 95 1.13 2.75 -3.51
C PHE A 95 1.40 2.18 -4.91
N MET A 96 2.26 2.84 -5.70
CA MET A 96 2.56 2.41 -7.05
C MET A 96 3.38 1.11 -7.08
N GLU A 97 4.34 0.90 -6.15
CA GLU A 97 5.03 -0.39 -6.01
C GLU A 97 4.05 -1.53 -5.76
N GLN A 98 3.04 -1.32 -4.89
CA GLN A 98 2.01 -2.30 -4.63
C GLN A 98 1.12 -2.59 -5.85
N ALA A 99 0.93 -1.62 -6.74
CA ALA A 99 0.17 -1.79 -7.97
C ALA A 99 0.96 -2.58 -9.03
N CYS A 100 2.28 -2.48 -9.01
CA CYS A 100 3.19 -3.02 -10.02
C CYS A 100 3.87 -4.36 -9.66
N ASN A 101 3.63 -4.89 -8.46
CA ASN A 101 4.11 -6.20 -7.97
C ASN A 101 3.00 -7.25 -7.96
#